data_AF-A0A924HEC3-F1
#
_entry.id   AF-A0A924HEC3-F1
#
_cell.length_a   1.000
_cell.length_b   1.000
_cell.length_c   1.000
_cell.angle_alpha   90.00
_cell.angle_beta   90.00
_cell.angle_gamma   90.00
#
_symmetry.space_group_name_H-M   'P 1'
#
loop_
_entity.id
_entity.type
_entity.pdbx_description
1 polymer ?
#
loop_
_entity_poly.entity_id
_entity_poly.type
_entity_poly.pdbx_seq_one_letter_code
_entity_poly.pdbx_strand_id
1 'polypeptide(L)' 'PAIAISKIVKEENLDFLVMGAHGHKGFKDLLLGTTVDAVRHKIKIPVLIVN' A
#
# COMPACT_ATOMS: atom_id res chain seq x y z
N PRO A 1 -7.13 -2.38 5.06
CA PRO A 1 -6.63 -1.19 4.31
C PRO A 1 -6.52 -1.41 2.80
N ALA A 2 -6.00 -2.56 2.35
CA ALA A 2 -5.69 -2.80 0.93
C ALA A 2 -6.86 -2.55 -0.04
N ILE A 3 -8.08 -2.95 0.33
CA ILE A 3 -9.29 -2.74 -0.50
C ILE A 3 -9.57 -1.25 -0.67
N ALA A 4 -9.58 -0.48 0.42
CA ALA A 4 -9.84 0.96 0.39
C ALA A 4 -8.76 1.71 -0.40
N ILE A 5 -7.47 1.40 -0.16
CA ILE A 5 -6.35 2.00 -0.90
C ILE A 5 -6.48 1.73 -2.39
N SER A 6 -6.71 0.47 -2.78
CA SER A 6 -6.85 0.09 -4.19
C SER A 6 -8.06 0.72 -4.86
N LYS A 7 -9.14 0.98 -4.10
CA LYS A 7 -10.35 1.64 -4.59
C LYS A 7 -10.05 3.10 -4.91
N ILE A 8 -9.48 3.85 -3.96
CA ILE A 8 -9.12 5.26 -4.14
C ILE A 8 -8.15 5.43 -5.31
N VAL A 9 -7.12 4.58 -5.42
CA VAL A 9 -6.16 4.61 -6.53
C VAL A 9 -6.85 4.52 -7.90
N LYS A 10 -7.90 3.70 -8.01
CA LYS A 10 -8.65 3.51 -9.26
C LYS A 10 -9.66 4.62 -9.52
N GLU A 11 -10.38 5.06 -8.49
CA GLU A 11 -11.44 6.07 -8.61
C GLU A 11 -10.86 7.45 -8.91
N GLU A 12 -9.73 7.78 -8.28
CA GLU A 12 -9.05 9.05 -8.46
C GLU A 12 -8.03 9.06 -9.61
N ASN A 13 -7.93 7.97 -10.38
CA ASN A 13 -6.97 7.80 -11.48
C ASN A 13 -5.53 8.22 -11.10
N LEU A 14 -5.05 7.76 -9.95
CA LEU A 14 -3.70 8.07 -9.51
C LEU A 14 -2.67 7.36 -10.41
N ASP A 15 -1.54 8.00 -10.67
CA ASP A 15 -0.47 7.45 -11.52
C ASP A 15 0.70 6.84 -10.73
N PHE A 16 0.78 7.08 -9.41
CA PHE A 16 1.86 6.60 -8.55
C PHE A 16 1.42 6.47 -7.09
N LEU A 17 1.91 5.44 -6.38
CA LEU A 17 1.59 5.21 -4.96
C LEU A 17 2.87 5.07 -4.12
N VAL A 18 2.94 5.79 -3.00
CA VAL A 18 4.00 5.64 -1.99
C VAL A 18 3.40 5.00 -0.74
N MET A 19 4.05 3.95 -0.22
CA MET A 19 3.64 3.26 1.00
C MET A 19 4.81 3.06 1.95
N GLY A 20 4.57 3.22 3.25
CA GLY A 20 5.53 2.81 4.29
C GLY A 20 5.50 1.30 4.50
N ALA A 21 6.68 0.67 4.67
CA ALA A 21 6.80 -0.75 5.01
C ALA A 21 6.71 -1.02 6.51
N HIS A 22 7.11 -0.08 7.37
CA HIS A 22 7.08 -0.23 8.83
C HIS A 22 6.74 1.11 9.51
N GLY A 23 6.04 1.08 10.64
CA GLY A 23 5.85 2.22 11.54
C GLY A 23 6.81 2.18 12.74
N HIS A 24 6.77 3.22 13.58
CA HIS A 24 7.60 3.33 14.79
C HIS A 24 7.08 2.49 15.99
N LYS A 25 6.21 1.48 15.78
CA LYS A 25 5.42 0.83 16.85
C LYS A 25 5.54 -0.72 16.97
N GLY A 26 6.57 -1.36 16.42
CA GLY A 26 6.89 -2.77 16.68
C GLY A 26 5.93 -3.77 16.01
N PHE A 27 5.83 -5.02 16.50
CA PHE A 27 5.15 -6.21 15.89
C PHE A 27 3.75 -6.01 15.23
N LYS A 28 3.04 -4.89 15.44
CA LYS A 28 1.88 -4.48 14.64
C LYS A 28 2.24 -4.08 13.19
N ASP A 29 3.51 -3.84 12.90
CA ASP A 29 4.05 -3.47 11.59
C ASP A 29 4.15 -4.64 10.60
N LEU A 30 4.07 -5.90 11.06
CA LEU A 30 4.04 -7.06 10.16
C LEU A 30 2.77 -7.08 9.27
N LEU A 31 1.72 -6.34 9.66
CA LEU A 31 0.50 -6.14 8.88
C LEU A 31 0.68 -5.19 7.68
N LEU A 32 1.74 -4.37 7.66
CA LEU A 32 2.03 -3.48 6.53
C LEU A 32 2.60 -4.27 5.35
N GLY A 33 3.47 -5.25 5.59
CA GLY A 33 3.98 -6.15 4.54
C GLY A 33 2.85 -6.88 3.81
N THR A 34 1.88 -7.45 4.54
CA THR A 34 0.72 -8.14 3.94
C THR A 34 -0.23 -7.17 3.23
N THR A 35 -0.35 -5.93 3.73
CA THR A 35 -1.16 -4.89 3.08
C THR A 35 -0.51 -4.40 1.79
N VAL A 36 0.79 -4.12 1.79
CA VAL A 36 1.57 -3.68 0.62
C VAL A 36 1.50 -4.74 -0.46
N ASP A 37 1.70 -6.02 -0.11
CA ASP A 37 1.60 -7.13 -1.06
C ASP A 37 0.19 -7.21 -1.66
N ALA A 38 -0.85 -7.19 -0.82
CA ALA A 38 -2.24 -7.21 -1.27
C ALA A 38 -2.63 -6.01 -2.13
N VAL A 39 -2.05 -4.82 -1.91
CA VAL A 39 -2.27 -3.63 -2.74
C VAL A 39 -1.58 -3.77 -4.09
N ARG A 40 -0.30 -4.17 -4.12
CA ARG A 40 0.50 -4.30 -5.35
C ARG A 40 -0.16 -5.24 -6.37
N HIS A 41 -0.85 -6.28 -5.90
CA HIS A 41 -1.59 -7.19 -6.77
C HIS A 41 -2.94 -6.66 -7.29
N LYS A 42 -3.44 -5.54 -6.77
CA LYS A 42 -4.78 -4.99 -7.10
C LYS A 42 -4.77 -3.73 -7.97
N ILE A 43 -3.61 -3.09 -8.13
CA ILE A 43 -3.45 -1.83 -8.88
C ILE A 43 -2.42 -2.00 -10.01
N LYS A 44 -2.46 -1.09 -10.99
CA LYS A 44 -1.59 -1.14 -12.19
C LYS A 44 -0.48 -0.09 -12.20
N ILE A 45 -0.44 0.77 -11.18
CA ILE A 45 0.52 1.86 -11.09
C ILE A 45 1.76 1.45 -10.30
N PRO A 46 2.92 2.10 -10.54
CA PRO A 46 4.11 1.84 -9.76
C PRO A 46 3.88 2.14 -8.27
N VAL A 47 4.46 1.30 -7.41
CA VAL A 47 4.41 1.45 -5.96
C VAL A 47 5.83 1.59 -5.43
N LEU A 48 6.12 2.68 -4.75
CA LEU A 48 7.37 2.88 -4.01
C LEU A 48 7.15 2.56 -2.53
N ILE A 49 7.97 1.65 -2.02
CA ILE A 49 7.94 1.25 -0.61
C ILE A 49 9.11 1.93 0.11
N VAL A 50 8.82 2.65 1.18
CA VAL A 50 9.82 3.37 2.00
C VAL A 50 9.82 2.84 3.43
N ASN A 51 10.98 2.88 4.09
CA ASN A 51 11.17 2.54 5.50
C ASN A 51 11.31 3.79 6.35
#